data_AF-A0A7X7YAF5-F1
#
_entry.id   AF-A0A7X7YAF5-F1
#
_cell.length_a   1.000
_cell.length_b   1.000
_cell.length_c   1.000
_cell.angle_alpha   90.00
_cell.angle_beta   90.00
_cell.angle_gamma   90.00
#
_symmetry.space_group_name_H-M   'P 1'
#
loop_
_entity.id
_entity.type
_entity.pdbx_description
1 polymer ?
#
loop_
_entity_poly.entity_id
_entity_poly.type
_entity_poly.pdbx_seq_one_letter_code
_entity_poly.pdbx_strand_id
1 'polypeptide(L)'
;MMWKVPIVMKNCHDQKGSGNHSPQCGVYGKPLPVFYMQDYSVLGLNVDRLENSLEILKEAGFPVEDTVWGPEVLLQHPSQAVSALDLLGRRGVSAELADLIDGVYQG
;
A
#
# COMPACT_ATOMS: atom_id res chain seq x y z
N MET A 1 12.90 -15.21 1.32
CA MET A 1 12.66 -14.14 0.32
C MET A 1 11.76 -13.12 0.98
N MET A 2 12.16 -11.85 1.02
CA MET A 2 11.37 -10.80 1.68
C MET A 2 10.48 -10.12 0.62
N TRP A 3 9.19 -10.03 0.91
CA TRP A 3 8.17 -9.46 0.06
C TRP A 3 7.97 -8.00 0.41
N LYS A 4 7.93 -7.14 -0.59
CA LYS A 4 7.61 -5.73 -0.42
C LYS A 4 6.20 -5.50 -0.92
N VAL A 5 5.31 -5.06 -0.03
CA VAL A 5 3.91 -4.84 -0.34
C VAL A 5 3.61 -3.35 -0.20
N PRO A 6 3.26 -2.64 -1.28
CA PRO A 6 2.94 -1.22 -1.22
C PRO A 6 1.72 -0.97 -0.35
N ILE A 7 1.69 0.16 0.35
CA ILE A 7 0.51 0.64 1.06
C ILE A 7 0.00 1.90 0.37
N VAL A 8 -1.23 1.86 -0.12
CA VAL A 8 -1.88 2.98 -0.82
C VAL A 8 -3.20 3.33 -0.14
N MET A 9 -3.65 4.57 -0.29
CA MET A 9 -4.90 5.05 0.31
C MET A 9 -6.08 4.94 -0.67
N LYS A 10 -7.21 4.38 -0.22
CA LYS A 10 -8.50 4.36 -0.93
C LYS A 10 -9.00 5.79 -1.15
N ASN A 11 -9.16 6.19 -2.41
CA ASN A 11 -9.85 7.41 -2.86
C ASN A 11 -9.52 8.69 -2.09
N CYS A 12 -8.68 9.56 -2.65
CA CYS A 12 -8.43 10.88 -2.09
C CYS A 12 -9.51 11.87 -2.51
N HIS A 13 -10.67 11.79 -1.87
CA HIS A 13 -11.57 12.93 -1.83
C HIS A 13 -11.24 13.74 -0.56
N ASP A 14 -10.60 14.90 -0.77
CA ASP A 14 -10.38 15.98 0.19
C ASP A 14 -9.74 15.61 1.55
N GLN A 15 -8.41 15.66 1.62
CA GLN A 15 -7.72 16.06 2.84
C GLN A 15 -6.92 17.35 2.59
N LYS A 16 -7.59 18.50 2.77
CA LYS A 16 -6.94 19.79 3.02
C LYS A 16 -6.32 19.75 4.43
N GLY A 17 -5.10 19.22 4.54
CA GLY A 17 -4.30 19.22 5.76
C GLY A 17 -2.95 19.86 5.51
N SER A 18 -2.73 21.03 6.10
CA SER A 18 -1.49 21.81 6.01
C SER A 18 -0.33 21.11 6.74
N GLY A 19 0.62 20.56 5.99
CA GLY A 19 1.91 20.06 6.47
C GLY A 19 2.77 19.67 5.27
N ASN A 20 4.08 19.92 5.33
CA ASN A 20 5.03 19.74 4.21
C ASN A 20 5.26 18.28 3.76
N HIS A 21 4.34 17.34 4.04
CA HIS A 21 4.31 16.00 3.48
C HIS A 21 3.05 15.87 2.64
N SER A 22 3.21 15.89 1.32
CA SER A 22 2.10 15.61 0.41
C SER A 22 1.58 14.20 0.70
N PRO A 23 0.30 14.01 1.06
CA PRO A 23 -0.27 12.68 1.08
C PRO A 23 -0.28 12.22 -0.38
N GLN A 24 0.67 11.35 -0.76
CA GLN A 24 0.70 10.79 -2.10
C GLN A 24 -0.55 9.94 -2.25
N CYS A 25 -1.56 10.54 -2.88
CA CYS A 25 -2.72 9.86 -3.38
C CYS A 25 -2.26 8.89 -4.46
N GLY A 26 -2.08 7.62 -4.09
CA GLY A 26 -1.24 6.71 -4.86
C GLY A 26 -2.01 6.04 -6.01
N VAL A 27 -1.97 6.63 -7.20
CA VAL A 27 -1.67 5.78 -8.36
C VAL A 27 -0.29 5.18 -8.09
N TYR A 28 -0.18 3.86 -8.05
CA TYR A 28 1.11 3.21 -7.81
C TYR A 28 2.11 3.64 -8.89
N GLY A 29 3.05 4.53 -8.51
CA GLY A 29 3.85 5.29 -9.47
C GLY A 29 5.07 4.53 -10.02
N LYS A 30 5.29 3.29 -9.61
CA LYS A 30 6.46 2.52 -10.02
C LYS A 30 6.43 2.28 -11.54
N PRO A 31 7.56 2.46 -12.25
CA PRO A 31 7.61 2.22 -13.68
C PRO A 31 7.25 0.76 -13.96
N LEU A 32 6.38 0.56 -14.96
CA LEU A 32 6.07 -0.76 -15.47
C LEU A 32 7.35 -1.43 -16.00
N PRO A 33 7.49 -2.77 -15.87
CA PRO A 33 8.61 -3.49 -16.47
C PRO A 33 8.69 -3.25 -17.98
N VAL A 34 9.91 -3.13 -18.52
CA VAL A 34 10.16 -2.89 -19.95
C VAL A 34 9.58 -4.01 -20.85
N PHE A 35 9.39 -5.21 -20.31
CA PHE A 35 8.77 -6.36 -20.99
C PHE A 35 7.47 -6.77 -20.28
N TYR A 36 6.37 -6.08 -20.56
CA TYR A 36 5.06 -6.29 -19.93
C TYR A 36 4.06 -7.10 -20.79
N MET A 37 4.54 -7.95 -21.71
CA MET A 37 3.67 -8.82 -22.54
C MET A 37 3.01 -9.98 -21.76
N GLN A 38 3.06 -9.96 -20.43
CA GLN A 38 2.40 -10.88 -19.52
C GLN A 38 1.54 -10.09 -18.54
N ASP A 39 0.53 -10.72 -17.96
CA ASP A 39 -0.30 -10.15 -16.90
C ASP A 39 0.61 -9.65 -15.76
N TYR A 40 0.73 -8.34 -15.63
CA TYR A 40 1.55 -7.69 -14.61
C TYR A 40 0.65 -7.13 -13.52
N SER A 41 0.68 -7.77 -12.36
CA SER A 41 -0.06 -7.37 -11.18
C SER A 41 0.90 -6.88 -10.10
N VAL A 42 0.51 -5.82 -9.38
CA VAL A 42 1.21 -5.40 -8.16
C VAL A 42 0.24 -5.50 -7.01
N LEU A 43 0.43 -6.52 -6.19
CA LEU A 43 -0.38 -6.72 -5.00
C LEU A 43 0.02 -5.71 -3.91
N GLY A 44 -0.95 -4.96 -3.40
CA GLY A 44 -0.74 -3.96 -2.35
C GLY A 44 -1.86 -3.91 -1.32
N LEU A 45 -1.58 -3.26 -0.20
CA LEU A 45 -2.56 -2.94 0.83
C LEU A 45 -3.24 -1.62 0.50
N ASN A 46 -4.54 -1.67 0.23
CA ASN A 46 -5.36 -0.51 -0.05
C ASN A 46 -6.15 -0.13 1.21
N VAL A 47 -5.77 0.96 1.86
CA VAL A 47 -6.22 1.36 3.21
C VAL A 47 -7.05 2.63 3.19
N ASP A 48 -8.00 2.81 4.11
CA ASP A 48 -8.79 4.05 4.18
C ASP A 48 -8.03 5.26 4.76
N ARG A 49 -6.99 5.03 5.58
CA ARG A 49 -6.22 6.06 6.31
C ARG A 49 -4.74 5.67 6.36
N LEU A 50 -3.93 6.30 5.51
CA LEU A 50 -2.52 5.91 5.35
C LEU A 50 -1.71 6.07 6.64
N GLU A 51 -1.67 7.28 7.22
CA GLU A 51 -0.83 7.59 8.39
C GLU A 51 -1.15 6.66 9.58
N ASN A 52 -2.43 6.53 9.93
CA ASN A 52 -2.87 5.62 11.00
C ASN A 52 -2.49 4.16 10.71
N SER A 53 -2.59 3.72 9.45
CA SER A 53 -2.18 2.36 9.07
C SER A 53 -0.68 2.14 9.29
N LEU A 54 0.15 3.12 8.93
CA LEU A 54 1.60 3.05 9.11
C LEU A 54 1.97 2.99 10.59
N GLU A 55 1.32 3.79 11.43
CA GLU A 55 1.53 3.76 12.89
C GLU A 55 1.17 2.38 13.47
N ILE A 56 -0.01 1.85 13.16
CA ILE A 56 -0.46 0.53 13.63
C ILE A 56 0.50 -0.58 13.22
N LEU A 57 0.97 -0.56 11.97
CA LEU A 57 1.90 -1.57 11.45
C LEU A 57 3.27 -1.48 12.14
N LYS A 58 3.81 -0.26 12.29
CA LYS A 58 5.09 -0.03 12.98
C LYS A 58 5.01 -0.46 14.45
N GLU A 59 3.93 -0.10 15.16
CA GLU A 59 3.69 -0.51 16.55
C GLU A 59 3.62 -2.04 16.72
N ALA A 60 3.03 -2.74 15.74
CA ALA A 60 2.93 -4.19 15.76
C ALA A 60 4.21 -4.91 15.28
N GLY A 61 5.27 -4.17 14.97
CA GLY A 61 6.57 -4.72 14.57
C GLY A 61 6.65 -5.13 13.11
N PHE A 62 5.72 -4.70 12.26
CA PHE A 62 5.87 -4.83 10.81
C PHE A 62 6.87 -3.79 10.31
N PRO A 63 7.98 -4.19 9.67
CA PRO A 63 8.91 -3.22 9.10
C PRO A 63 8.24 -2.48 7.93
N VAL A 64 8.34 -1.16 7.93
CA VAL A 64 7.84 -0.30 6.85
C VAL A 64 9.02 0.51 6.31
N GLU A 65 9.23 0.45 4.99
CA GLU A 65 10.21 1.27 4.27
C GLU A 65 9.50 2.39 3.54
N ASP A 66 9.97 3.63 3.73
CA ASP A 66 9.55 4.76 2.91
C ASP A 66 10.38 4.78 1.62
N THR A 67 9.74 4.54 0.48
CA THR A 67 10.39 4.57 -0.83
C THR A 67 9.98 5.81 -1.62
N VAL A 68 10.64 6.06 -2.75
CA VAL A 68 10.24 7.13 -3.68
C VAL A 68 8.85 6.93 -4.29
N TRP A 69 8.29 5.71 -4.19
CA TRP A 69 6.98 5.33 -4.69
C TRP A 69 5.89 5.28 -3.60
N GLY A 70 6.25 5.67 -2.37
CA GLY A 70 5.42 5.55 -1.19
C GLY A 70 5.90 4.45 -0.23
N PRO A 71 5.16 4.26 0.88
CA PRO A 71 5.52 3.29 1.90
C PRO A 71 5.26 1.85 1.43
N GLU A 72 6.19 0.95 1.75
CA GLU A 72 6.08 -0.48 1.52
C GLU A 72 6.25 -1.24 2.85
N VAL A 73 5.34 -2.18 3.16
CA VAL A 73 5.52 -3.10 4.28
C VAL A 73 6.35 -4.31 3.85
N LEU A 74 7.30 -4.69 4.69
CA LEU A 74 8.15 -5.86 4.46
C LEU A 74 7.54 -7.09 5.13
N LEU A 75 7.23 -8.10 4.33
CA LEU A 75 6.69 -9.38 4.78
C LEU A 75 7.68 -10.51 4.50
N GLN A 76 7.94 -11.34 5.50
CA GLN A 76 8.72 -12.57 5.35
C GLN A 76 7.89 -13.70 4.74
N HIS A 77 6.59 -13.72 5.02
CA HIS A 77 5.66 -14.75 4.55
C HIS A 77 4.34 -14.14 4.04
N PRO A 78 3.72 -14.69 2.99
CA PRO A 78 2.43 -14.22 2.49
C PRO A 78 1.31 -14.21 3.54
N SER A 79 1.35 -15.12 4.52
CA SER A 79 0.40 -15.15 5.64
C SER A 79 0.42 -13.87 6.49
N GLN A 80 1.54 -13.16 6.52
CA GLN A 80 1.65 -11.89 7.24
C GLN A 80 0.83 -10.78 6.59
N ALA A 81 0.50 -10.87 5.30
CA ALA A 81 -0.42 -9.93 4.67
C ALA A 81 -1.83 -10.04 5.28
N VAL A 82 -2.30 -11.27 5.49
CA VAL A 82 -3.58 -11.54 6.18
C VAL A 82 -3.51 -11.06 7.62
N SER A 83 -2.41 -11.31 8.33
CA SER A 83 -2.22 -10.81 9.70
C SER A 83 -2.21 -9.27 9.77
N ALA A 84 -1.62 -8.60 8.79
CA ALA A 84 -1.64 -7.13 8.69
C ALA A 84 -3.06 -6.61 8.44
N LEU A 85 -3.83 -7.23 7.55
CA LEU A 85 -5.24 -6.87 7.31
C LEU A 85 -6.09 -7.04 8.57
N ASP A 86 -5.97 -8.19 9.24
CA ASP A 86 -6.69 -8.46 10.48
C ASP A 86 -6.34 -7.44 11.58
N LEU A 87 -5.06 -7.10 11.70
CA LEU A 87 -4.58 -6.11 12.65
C LEU A 87 -5.19 -4.72 12.37
N LEU A 88 -5.13 -4.26 11.12
CA LEU A 88 -5.70 -2.97 10.70
C LEU A 88 -7.21 -2.95 10.97
N GLY A 89 -7.92 -4.01 10.60
CA GLY A 89 -9.36 -4.15 10.84
C GLY A 89 -9.71 -4.10 12.33
N ARG A 90 -8.96 -4.79 13.20
CA ARG A 90 -9.14 -4.76 14.66
C ARG A 90 -8.87 -3.39 15.27
N ARG A 91 -8.04 -2.57 14.63
CA ARG A 91 -7.74 -1.19 15.02
C ARG A 91 -8.64 -0.17 14.31
N GLY A 92 -9.68 -0.64 13.63
CA GLY A 92 -10.71 0.20 13.03
C GLY A 92 -10.31 0.84 11.71
N VAL A 93 -9.24 0.39 11.07
CA VAL A 93 -8.82 0.79 9.71
C VAL A 93 -9.40 -0.20 8.70
N SER A 94 -10.15 0.29 7.70
CA SER A 94 -10.55 -0.54 6.57
C SER A 94 -9.35 -0.73 5.65
N ALA A 95 -8.98 -1.98 5.39
CA ALA A 95 -7.88 -2.35 4.51
C ALA A 95 -8.28 -3.58 3.68
N GLU A 96 -7.79 -3.66 2.45
CA GLU A 96 -7.91 -4.84 1.60
C GLU A 96 -6.60 -5.10 0.86
N LEU A 97 -6.44 -6.33 0.37
CA LEU A 97 -5.37 -6.67 -0.56
C LEU A 97 -5.93 -6.49 -1.98
N ALA A 98 -5.29 -5.64 -2.78
CA ALA A 98 -5.76 -5.29 -4.12
C ALA A 98 -4.60 -5.35 -5.13
N ASP A 99 -4.93 -5.61 -6.39
CA ASP A 99 -4.01 -5.35 -7.50
C ASP A 99 -4.02 -3.84 -7.78
N LEU A 100 -2.86 -3.21 -7.67
CA LEU A 100 -2.68 -1.77 -7.80
C LEU A 100 -2.50 -1.30 -9.25
N ILE A 101 -2.37 -2.24 -10.20
CA ILE A 101 -2.18 -1.95 -11.64
C ILE A 101 -3.48 -2.08 -12.43
N ASP A 102 -4.55 -2.59 -11.81
CA ASP A 102 -5.83 -2.88 -12.46
C ASP A 102 -6.53 -1.57 -12.89
N GLY A 103 -6.19 -1.11 -14.11
CA GLY A 103 -6.58 0.19 -14.65
C GLY A 103 -5.62 0.78 -15.69
N VAL A 104 -4.38 0.31 -15.80
CA VAL A 104 -3.43 0.82 -16.83
C VAL A 104 -3.67 0.20 -18.21
N TYR A 105 -4.42 -0.91 -18.28
CA TYR A 105 -4.77 -1.60 -19.52
C TYR A 105 -6.10 -1.10 -20.12
N GLN A 106 -6.22 0.22 -20.33
CA GLN A 106 -7.21 0.76 -21.25
C GLN A 106 -6.53 1.71 -22.22
N GLY A 107 -6.05 1.15 -23.34
CA GLY A 107 -5.91 1.81 -24.65
C GLY A 107 -4.98 3.01 -24.75
#